data_AF-N2A669-F1
#
_entry.id   AF-N2A669-F1
#
_cell.length_a   1.000
_cell.length_b   1.000
_cell.length_c   1.000
_cell.angle_alpha   90.00
_cell.angle_beta   90.00
_cell.angle_gamma   90.00
#
_symmetry.space_group_name_H-M   'P 1'
#
loop_
_entity.id
_entity.type
_entity.pdbx_description
1 polymer ?
#
loop_
_entity_poly.entity_id
_entity_poly.type
_entity_poly.pdbx_seq_one_letter_code
_entity_poly.pdbx_strand_id
1 'polypeptide(L)'
;MPQSLPTAILVLVKGKNPQRTIGYRADIDALPVNEKTNLPYASKNPNVMHACGHDIHMTVALGLLNYFSENQPQDNLLFFFQPAEESESGGRQAYEKGIFHDEFKPDEFYGLHDNPALPAGAIGCRMGTLFAGTTEVNIDITGKSGHAAFPQNANDTVVATASLIMQIQTIISRSIDPIQSGVVTLGKVKAGTIRNVIAGHARIEGTIRGLTQKMIVQIDQRLKDICEGIARSYNLDVELQLNQGGYWPVENNPELTKQFISYMKNNPQVNYVETAPAMTGEDFGFLLAKFPGVMFWLGVEDNSELHSATLTPNESSIMRGIEAIKGFLIYRMEK
;
A
#
# COMPACT_ATOMS: atom_id res chain seq x y z
N MET A 1 19.91 6.23 18.84
CA MET A 1 19.10 5.17 19.45
C MET A 1 17.82 5.10 18.65
N PRO A 2 17.51 3.98 17.98
CA PRO A 2 16.23 3.79 17.32
C PRO A 2 15.11 4.06 18.32
N GLN A 3 14.06 4.76 17.90
CA GLN A 3 12.88 4.85 18.75
C GLN A 3 12.12 3.54 18.65
N SER A 4 11.65 3.00 19.77
CA SER A 4 10.81 1.79 19.77
C SER A 4 9.54 2.06 18.98
N LEU A 5 9.22 1.17 18.03
CA LEU A 5 7.87 1.04 17.47
C LEU A 5 7.12 0.07 18.39
N PRO A 6 6.11 0.53 19.16
CA PRO A 6 5.35 -0.36 20.03
C PRO A 6 4.80 -1.57 19.25
N THR A 7 4.76 -2.73 19.91
CA THR A 7 4.29 -4.04 19.38
C THR A 7 5.01 -4.61 18.15
N ALA A 8 5.94 -3.88 17.54
CA ALA A 8 6.77 -4.42 16.47
C ALA A 8 7.78 -5.43 17.01
N ILE A 9 7.97 -6.54 16.29
CA ILE A 9 8.93 -7.59 16.67
C ILE A 9 9.90 -7.82 15.50
N LEU A 10 11.19 -7.69 15.78
CA LEU A 10 12.28 -8.05 14.88
C LEU A 10 12.95 -9.31 15.40
N VAL A 11 13.01 -10.36 14.59
CA VAL A 11 13.70 -11.61 14.93
C VAL A 11 14.82 -11.85 13.93
N LEU A 12 16.06 -11.80 14.41
CA LEU A 12 17.25 -12.08 13.60
C LEU A 12 17.72 -13.52 13.82
N VAL A 13 17.66 -14.31 12.77
CA VAL A 13 18.29 -15.65 12.71
C VAL A 13 19.66 -15.50 12.06
N LYS A 14 20.72 -15.74 12.83
CA LYS A 14 22.10 -15.58 12.35
C LYS A 14 22.50 -16.72 11.42
N GLY A 15 22.96 -16.35 10.23
CA GLY A 15 23.49 -17.29 9.24
C GLY A 15 24.82 -17.92 9.67
N LYS A 16 25.18 -19.02 9.02
CA LYS A 16 26.47 -19.71 9.22
C LYS A 16 27.65 -18.90 8.71
N ASN A 17 27.48 -18.24 7.56
CA ASN A 17 28.53 -17.44 6.91
C ASN A 17 27.88 -16.30 6.09
N PRO A 18 27.18 -15.38 6.76
CA PRO A 18 26.28 -14.45 6.08
C PRO A 18 27.04 -13.47 5.20
N GLN A 19 26.61 -13.37 3.94
CA GLN A 19 27.03 -12.33 3.00
C GLN A 19 26.02 -11.18 2.92
N ARG A 20 24.79 -11.41 3.40
CA ARG A 20 23.68 -10.46 3.42
C ARG A 20 22.66 -10.81 4.50
N THR A 21 21.70 -9.91 4.70
CA THR A 21 20.50 -10.10 5.52
C THR A 21 19.26 -10.09 4.64
N ILE A 22 18.53 -11.19 4.60
CA ILE A 22 17.27 -11.35 3.87
C ILE A 22 16.11 -11.07 4.83
N GLY A 23 15.36 -10.01 4.57
CA GLY A 23 14.18 -9.62 5.34
C GLY A 23 12.91 -10.37 4.89
N TYR A 24 12.07 -10.73 5.85
CA TYR A 24 10.72 -11.28 5.62
C TYR A 24 9.70 -10.57 6.51
N ARG A 25 8.73 -9.86 5.92
CA ARG A 25 7.71 -9.08 6.62
C ARG A 25 6.41 -9.89 6.75
N ALA A 26 5.80 -9.80 7.91
CA ALA A 26 4.41 -10.14 8.16
C ALA A 26 3.76 -9.02 8.98
N ASP A 27 2.69 -8.43 8.47
CA ASP A 27 1.79 -7.60 9.26
C ASP A 27 1.05 -8.44 10.33
N ILE A 28 0.61 -7.78 11.40
CA ILE A 28 0.06 -8.47 12.59
C ILE A 28 -1.25 -7.89 13.10
N ASP A 29 -1.69 -6.74 12.60
CA ASP A 29 -2.91 -6.09 13.06
C ASP A 29 -4.18 -6.72 12.48
N ALA A 30 -5.29 -6.46 13.16
CA ALA A 30 -6.64 -6.90 12.78
C ALA A 30 -7.50 -5.69 12.43
N LEU A 31 -8.72 -5.92 11.96
CA LEU A 31 -9.66 -4.87 11.55
C LEU A 31 -10.82 -4.70 12.55
N PRO A 32 -11.44 -3.51 12.61
CA PRO A 32 -12.63 -3.25 13.42
C PRO A 32 -13.90 -3.86 12.79
N VAL A 33 -13.89 -5.16 12.52
CA VAL A 33 -14.95 -5.92 11.86
C VAL A 33 -15.54 -6.92 12.84
N ASN A 34 -16.87 -6.96 12.93
CA ASN A 34 -17.55 -7.99 13.71
C ASN A 34 -17.63 -9.30 12.92
N GLU A 35 -16.80 -10.27 13.30
CA GLU A 35 -16.74 -11.59 12.67
C GLU A 35 -18.10 -12.32 12.64
N LYS A 36 -18.40 -12.93 11.49
CA LYS A 36 -19.65 -13.67 11.21
C LYS A 36 -19.39 -15.03 10.55
N THR A 37 -18.18 -15.55 10.68
CA THR A 37 -17.75 -16.84 10.12
C THR A 37 -18.42 -18.03 10.84
N ASN A 38 -18.74 -17.87 12.13
CA ASN A 38 -19.20 -18.94 13.04
C ASN A 38 -18.20 -20.10 13.18
N LEU A 39 -16.93 -19.87 12.88
CA LEU A 39 -15.88 -20.86 13.04
C LEU A 39 -15.62 -21.16 14.53
N PRO A 40 -15.18 -22.39 14.88
CA PRO A 40 -14.92 -22.76 16.27
C PRO A 40 -13.78 -21.95 16.92
N TYR A 41 -12.95 -21.31 16.10
CA TYR A 41 -11.85 -20.43 16.51
C TYR A 41 -12.11 -18.96 16.18
N ALA A 42 -13.37 -18.57 15.93
CA ALA A 42 -13.73 -17.17 15.68
C ALA A 42 -13.24 -16.25 16.82
N SER A 43 -13.00 -15.00 16.46
CA SER A 43 -12.50 -13.97 17.35
C SER A 43 -13.33 -13.88 18.63
N LYS A 44 -12.61 -13.85 19.75
CA LYS A 44 -13.18 -13.61 21.09
C LYS A 44 -13.24 -12.13 21.44
N ASN A 45 -12.66 -11.26 20.61
CA ASN A 45 -12.63 -9.83 20.79
C ASN A 45 -13.79 -9.21 20.00
N PRO A 46 -14.81 -8.62 20.67
CA PRO A 46 -15.95 -8.03 19.98
C PRO A 46 -15.52 -6.95 18.98
N ASN A 47 -16.09 -6.98 17.78
CA ASN A 47 -15.77 -6.06 16.66
C ASN A 47 -14.30 -6.07 16.23
N VAL A 48 -13.56 -7.16 16.45
CA VAL A 48 -12.19 -7.32 15.96
C VAL A 48 -12.09 -8.65 15.22
N MET A 49 -11.58 -8.63 13.98
CA MET A 49 -11.40 -9.82 13.14
C MET A 49 -10.15 -9.66 12.27
N HIS A 50 -9.40 -10.74 12.05
CA HIS A 50 -8.37 -10.79 10.98
C HIS A 50 -9.03 -10.95 9.60
N ALA A 51 -9.84 -9.94 9.22
CA ALA A 51 -10.56 -9.94 7.95
C ALA A 51 -9.65 -9.62 6.73
N CYS A 52 -8.34 -9.52 6.91
CA CYS A 52 -7.35 -9.33 5.83
C CYS A 52 -6.31 -10.46 5.75
N GLY A 53 -6.45 -11.52 6.55
CA GLY A 53 -5.54 -12.68 6.50
C GLY A 53 -4.18 -12.49 7.22
N HIS A 54 -4.00 -11.43 8.01
CA HIS A 54 -2.72 -11.18 8.70
C HIS A 54 -2.36 -12.30 9.70
N ASP A 55 -3.34 -13.07 10.18
CA ASP A 55 -3.13 -14.31 10.92
C ASP A 55 -2.51 -15.42 10.07
N ILE A 56 -2.88 -15.56 8.79
CA ILE A 56 -2.21 -16.43 7.82
C ILE A 56 -0.78 -15.94 7.56
N HIS A 57 -0.59 -14.63 7.36
CA HIS A 57 0.72 -14.03 7.12
C HIS A 57 1.69 -14.32 8.28
N MET A 58 1.24 -14.07 9.52
CA MET A 58 1.96 -14.41 10.75
C MET A 58 2.28 -15.89 10.84
N THR A 59 1.29 -16.77 10.55
CA THR A 59 1.47 -18.22 10.66
C THR A 59 2.51 -18.74 9.66
N VAL A 60 2.51 -18.22 8.43
CA VAL A 60 3.54 -18.56 7.43
C VAL A 60 4.92 -18.07 7.88
N ALA A 61 5.04 -16.82 8.35
CA ALA A 61 6.29 -16.29 8.87
C ALA A 61 6.84 -17.10 10.06
N LEU A 62 5.97 -17.49 10.99
CA LEU A 62 6.32 -18.35 12.13
C LEU A 62 6.74 -19.75 11.69
N GLY A 63 6.09 -20.32 10.66
CA GLY A 63 6.48 -21.61 10.08
C GLY A 63 7.88 -21.58 9.46
N LEU A 64 8.22 -20.51 8.74
CA LEU A 64 9.56 -20.27 8.22
C LEU A 64 10.57 -20.12 9.36
N LEU A 65 10.26 -19.30 10.36
CA LEU A 65 11.11 -19.06 11.52
C LEU A 65 11.37 -20.37 12.31
N ASN A 66 10.34 -21.20 12.48
CA ASN A 66 10.46 -22.51 13.12
C ASN A 66 11.39 -23.44 12.36
N TYR A 67 11.32 -23.47 11.02
CA TYR A 67 12.25 -24.26 10.23
C TYR A 67 13.70 -23.78 10.39
N PHE A 68 13.94 -22.47 10.27
CA PHE A 68 15.30 -21.91 10.31
C PHE A 68 15.91 -21.79 11.72
N SER A 69 15.10 -21.91 12.78
CA SER A 69 15.61 -22.02 14.16
C SER A 69 16.29 -23.38 14.41
N GLU A 70 15.83 -24.43 13.74
CA GLU A 70 16.41 -25.78 13.79
C GLU A 70 17.41 -26.01 12.64
N ASN A 71 17.25 -25.31 11.52
CA ASN A 71 18.07 -25.43 10.32
C ASN A 71 18.78 -24.11 10.03
N GLN A 72 19.93 -23.91 10.64
CA GLN A 72 20.64 -22.63 10.56
C GLN A 72 20.92 -22.23 9.08
N PRO A 73 20.48 -21.03 8.64
CA PRO A 73 20.61 -20.56 7.26
C PRO A 73 22.06 -20.19 6.89
N GLN A 74 22.33 -19.94 5.60
CA GLN A 74 23.65 -19.47 5.15
C GLN A 74 23.81 -17.97 5.39
N ASP A 75 22.85 -17.19 4.89
CA ASP A 75 22.71 -15.75 5.15
C ASP A 75 21.90 -15.48 6.41
N ASN A 76 21.92 -14.23 6.89
CA ASN A 76 21.04 -13.83 7.98
C ASN A 76 19.60 -13.74 7.47
N LEU A 77 18.65 -14.16 8.30
CA LEU A 77 17.22 -13.93 8.05
C LEU A 77 16.66 -12.98 9.10
N LEU A 78 16.02 -11.91 8.66
CA LEU A 78 15.36 -10.93 9.51
C LEU A 78 13.85 -11.03 9.34
N PHE A 79 13.14 -11.51 10.36
CA PHE A 79 11.68 -11.49 10.37
C PHE A 79 11.20 -10.20 11.02
N PHE A 80 10.33 -9.48 10.32
CA PHE A 80 9.70 -8.26 10.80
C PHE A 80 8.19 -8.47 10.94
N PHE A 81 7.73 -8.54 12.18
CA PHE A 81 6.32 -8.57 12.53
C PHE A 81 5.84 -7.12 12.72
N GLN A 82 5.17 -6.61 11.70
CA GLN A 82 4.80 -5.22 11.53
C GLN A 82 3.42 -4.92 12.12
N PRO A 83 3.28 -3.98 13.06
CA PRO A 83 1.96 -3.52 13.51
C PRO A 83 1.35 -2.50 12.55
N ALA A 84 0.04 -2.27 12.66
CA ALA A 84 -0.67 -1.10 12.11
C ALA A 84 -0.53 -0.91 10.58
N GLU A 85 -0.60 -1.98 9.80
CA GLU A 85 -0.71 -1.89 8.33
C GLU A 85 -2.01 -1.15 7.93
N GLU A 86 -3.14 -1.53 8.54
CA GLU A 86 -4.49 -1.12 8.10
C GLU A 86 -4.91 0.28 8.59
N SER A 87 -4.05 0.95 9.36
CA SER A 87 -4.43 2.18 10.09
C SER A 87 -3.40 3.29 10.02
N GLU A 88 -2.19 3.04 10.56
CA GLU A 88 -1.19 4.09 10.78
C GLU A 88 0.08 3.90 9.94
N SER A 89 0.04 3.03 8.93
CA SER A 89 1.17 2.71 8.07
C SER A 89 2.42 2.32 8.88
N GLY A 90 2.33 1.27 9.69
CA GLY A 90 3.44 0.87 10.56
C GLY A 90 4.74 0.54 9.82
N GLY A 91 4.70 0.14 8.55
CA GLY A 91 5.88 0.00 7.69
C GLY A 91 6.61 1.33 7.47
N ARG A 92 5.85 2.42 7.23
CA ARG A 92 6.41 3.78 7.16
C ARG A 92 7.01 4.19 8.50
N GLN A 93 6.27 3.99 9.61
CA GLN A 93 6.74 4.36 10.94
C GLN A 93 8.02 3.61 11.32
N ALA A 94 8.11 2.32 11.00
CA ALA A 94 9.28 1.50 11.25
C ALA A 94 10.54 2.09 10.60
N TYR A 95 10.43 2.48 9.32
CA TYR A 95 11.52 3.14 8.62
C TYR A 95 11.84 4.52 9.21
N GLU A 96 10.84 5.38 9.42
CA GLU A 96 11.04 6.74 9.95
C GLU A 96 11.66 6.75 11.36
N LYS A 97 11.32 5.77 12.20
CA LYS A 97 11.90 5.56 13.53
C LYS A 97 13.29 4.92 13.50
N GLY A 98 13.74 4.46 12.33
CA GLY A 98 15.07 3.91 12.11
C GLY A 98 15.29 2.53 12.74
N ILE A 99 14.26 1.67 12.81
CA ILE A 99 14.39 0.35 13.43
C ILE A 99 15.24 -0.63 12.60
N PHE A 100 15.39 -0.37 11.30
CA PHE A 100 16.24 -1.14 10.39
C PHE A 100 17.65 -0.54 10.33
N HIS A 101 18.51 -0.93 11.25
CA HIS A 101 19.90 -0.46 11.34
C HIS A 101 20.84 -1.61 11.72
N ASP A 102 22.15 -1.43 11.48
CA ASP A 102 23.19 -2.40 11.79
C ASP A 102 22.85 -3.82 11.28
N GLU A 103 22.90 -4.84 12.14
CA GLU A 103 22.58 -6.24 11.78
C GLU A 103 21.09 -6.48 11.46
N PHE A 104 20.21 -5.53 11.82
CA PHE A 104 18.78 -5.56 11.54
C PHE A 104 18.40 -4.78 10.27
N LYS A 105 19.37 -4.36 9.46
CA LYS A 105 19.09 -3.77 8.15
C LYS A 105 19.00 -4.88 7.08
N PRO A 106 17.86 -5.05 6.39
CA PRO A 106 17.77 -6.00 5.28
C PRO A 106 18.49 -5.46 4.04
N ASP A 107 19.21 -6.34 3.35
CA ASP A 107 19.77 -6.08 2.01
C ASP A 107 18.70 -6.33 0.93
N GLU A 108 17.76 -7.23 1.21
CA GLU A 108 16.55 -7.49 0.41
C GLU A 108 15.35 -7.79 1.30
N PHE A 109 14.13 -7.45 0.89
CA PHE A 109 12.93 -7.58 1.73
C PHE A 109 11.77 -8.27 1.00
N TYR A 110 11.24 -9.34 1.57
CA TYR A 110 10.12 -10.10 1.03
C TYR A 110 8.89 -10.01 1.93
N GLY A 111 7.70 -10.12 1.35
CA GLY A 111 6.44 -10.17 2.08
C GLY A 111 5.37 -10.84 1.23
N LEU A 112 4.36 -11.40 1.89
CA LEU A 112 3.19 -11.94 1.21
C LEU A 112 1.95 -11.14 1.55
N HIS A 113 0.92 -11.26 0.73
CA HIS A 113 -0.45 -10.89 1.06
C HIS A 113 -1.40 -12.02 0.62
N ASP A 114 -2.48 -12.24 1.34
CA ASP A 114 -3.51 -13.20 0.97
C ASP A 114 -4.36 -12.74 -0.22
N ASN A 115 -4.66 -13.66 -1.13
CA ASN A 115 -5.56 -13.44 -2.26
C ASN A 115 -6.68 -14.49 -2.26
N PRO A 116 -7.90 -14.12 -1.82
CA PRO A 116 -9.05 -15.02 -1.80
C PRO A 116 -9.42 -15.63 -3.16
N ALA A 117 -9.19 -14.90 -4.25
CA ALA A 117 -9.58 -15.32 -5.59
C ALA A 117 -8.61 -16.34 -6.23
N LEU A 118 -7.43 -16.56 -5.63
CA LEU A 118 -6.46 -17.55 -6.13
C LEU A 118 -6.64 -18.90 -5.42
N PRO A 119 -6.37 -20.03 -6.11
CA PRO A 119 -6.43 -21.36 -5.49
C PRO A 119 -5.54 -21.46 -4.25
N ALA A 120 -5.95 -22.29 -3.28
CA ALA A 120 -5.26 -22.38 -1.99
C ALA A 120 -3.78 -22.80 -2.18
N GLY A 121 -2.85 -21.99 -1.69
CA GLY A 121 -1.41 -22.19 -1.80
C GLY A 121 -0.80 -21.85 -3.16
N ALA A 122 -1.56 -21.25 -4.08
CA ALA A 122 -0.99 -20.67 -5.29
C ALA A 122 -0.11 -19.46 -4.93
N ILE A 123 0.99 -19.26 -5.64
CA ILE A 123 1.86 -18.10 -5.48
C ILE A 123 1.64 -17.16 -6.67
N GLY A 124 1.05 -16.00 -6.41
CA GLY A 124 0.76 -15.00 -7.42
C GLY A 124 1.82 -13.90 -7.44
N CYS A 125 2.43 -13.60 -8.59
CA CYS A 125 3.35 -12.48 -8.69
C CYS A 125 3.37 -11.90 -10.11
N ARG A 126 3.97 -10.72 -10.24
CA ARG A 126 4.22 -10.08 -11.53
C ARG A 126 5.44 -9.17 -11.48
N MET A 127 6.01 -8.90 -12.65
CA MET A 127 7.01 -7.85 -12.81
C MET A 127 6.39 -6.47 -12.56
N GLY A 128 7.15 -5.60 -11.89
CA GLY A 128 6.77 -4.21 -11.61
C GLY A 128 5.84 -4.10 -10.40
N THR A 129 4.83 -3.23 -10.52
CA THR A 129 3.90 -2.91 -9.42
C THR A 129 2.93 -4.03 -9.13
N LEU A 130 2.85 -4.46 -7.87
CA LEU A 130 1.81 -5.36 -7.36
C LEU A 130 0.58 -4.58 -6.88
N PHE A 131 0.78 -3.55 -6.06
CA PHE A 131 -0.27 -2.71 -5.48
C PHE A 131 -0.11 -1.24 -5.86
N ALA A 132 -1.20 -0.58 -6.22
CA ALA A 132 -1.21 0.84 -6.55
C ALA A 132 -1.01 1.71 -5.31
N GLY A 133 -0.35 2.84 -5.49
CA GLY A 133 -0.30 3.85 -4.44
C GLY A 133 -1.56 4.71 -4.44
N THR A 134 -1.85 5.27 -3.27
CA THR A 134 -3.01 6.15 -3.05
C THR A 134 -2.56 7.49 -2.47
N THR A 135 -3.30 8.56 -2.75
CA THR A 135 -3.07 9.86 -2.11
C THR A 135 -4.41 10.56 -1.98
N GLU A 136 -4.73 11.11 -0.81
CA GLU A 136 -5.94 11.91 -0.66
C GLU A 136 -5.65 13.35 -1.05
N VAL A 137 -6.61 13.96 -1.73
CA VAL A 137 -6.52 15.32 -2.25
C VAL A 137 -7.55 16.18 -1.54
N ASN A 138 -7.08 17.25 -0.93
CA ASN A 138 -7.89 18.21 -0.21
C ASN A 138 -7.53 19.61 -0.71
N ILE A 139 -8.50 20.33 -1.29
CA ILE A 139 -8.25 21.65 -1.87
C ILE A 139 -9.24 22.66 -1.26
N ASP A 140 -8.71 23.66 -0.56
CA ASP A 140 -9.46 24.83 -0.12
C ASP A 140 -9.25 25.99 -1.09
N ILE A 141 -10.34 26.64 -1.45
CA ILE A 141 -10.36 27.79 -2.36
C ILE A 141 -11.00 28.94 -1.60
N THR A 142 -10.23 29.97 -1.31
CA THR A 142 -10.66 31.13 -0.53
C THR A 142 -10.63 32.37 -1.40
N GLY A 143 -11.81 32.90 -1.68
CA GLY A 143 -12.03 34.14 -2.42
C GLY A 143 -12.69 35.20 -1.54
N LYS A 144 -13.59 35.96 -2.14
CA LYS A 144 -14.30 37.04 -1.45
C LYS A 144 -15.78 36.96 -1.77
N SER A 145 -16.61 36.75 -0.76
CA SER A 145 -18.07 36.73 -0.92
C SER A 145 -18.60 38.14 -1.23
N GLY A 146 -19.76 38.21 -1.88
CA GLY A 146 -20.43 39.46 -2.19
C GLY A 146 -21.85 39.27 -2.71
N HIS A 147 -22.55 40.37 -2.91
CA HIS A 147 -23.89 40.35 -3.47
C HIS A 147 -23.84 39.98 -4.96
N ALA A 148 -24.70 39.05 -5.41
CA ALA A 148 -24.66 38.54 -6.79
C ALA A 148 -24.83 39.61 -7.89
N ALA A 149 -25.43 40.76 -7.58
CA ALA A 149 -25.57 41.88 -8.50
C ALA A 149 -24.31 42.75 -8.68
N PHE A 150 -23.27 42.55 -7.84
CA PHE A 150 -22.03 43.34 -7.88
C PHE A 150 -20.79 42.43 -7.94
N PRO A 151 -20.66 41.57 -8.97
CA PRO A 151 -19.59 40.59 -9.07
C PRO A 151 -18.18 41.21 -9.07
N GLN A 152 -18.01 42.43 -9.56
CA GLN A 152 -16.73 43.16 -9.55
C GLN A 152 -16.17 43.43 -8.15
N ASN A 153 -16.99 43.29 -7.10
CA ASN A 153 -16.59 43.50 -5.71
C ASN A 153 -16.26 42.18 -4.97
N ALA A 154 -16.34 41.05 -5.65
CA ALA A 154 -16.22 39.68 -5.13
C ALA A 154 -15.25 38.84 -5.99
N ASN A 155 -14.76 37.73 -5.42
CA ASN A 155 -13.95 36.75 -6.12
C ASN A 155 -14.68 35.41 -6.00
N ASP A 156 -15.37 35.00 -7.07
CA ASP A 156 -16.31 33.88 -7.06
C ASP A 156 -15.61 32.52 -7.03
N THR A 157 -15.67 31.84 -5.90
CA THR A 157 -15.05 30.52 -5.75
C THR A 157 -15.77 29.42 -6.53
N VAL A 158 -17.06 29.57 -6.87
CA VAL A 158 -17.79 28.57 -7.69
C VAL A 158 -17.21 28.52 -9.10
N VAL A 159 -16.98 29.69 -9.70
CA VAL A 159 -16.42 29.79 -11.06
C VAL A 159 -14.98 29.26 -11.09
N ALA A 160 -14.16 29.65 -10.12
CA ALA A 160 -12.78 29.17 -10.03
C ALA A 160 -12.71 27.65 -9.80
N THR A 161 -13.59 27.10 -8.95
CA THR A 161 -13.72 25.66 -8.69
C THR A 161 -14.05 24.90 -9.98
N ALA A 162 -15.02 25.37 -10.77
CA ALA A 162 -15.38 24.73 -12.03
C ALA A 162 -14.20 24.69 -13.01
N SER A 163 -13.45 25.80 -13.13
CA SER A 163 -12.25 25.88 -13.96
C SER A 163 -11.15 24.93 -13.48
N LEU A 164 -10.91 24.88 -12.16
CA LEU A 164 -9.94 23.97 -11.55
C LEU A 164 -10.29 22.51 -11.84
N ILE A 165 -11.54 22.09 -11.63
CA ILE A 165 -12.00 20.71 -11.89
C ILE A 165 -11.69 20.31 -13.33
N MET A 166 -12.00 21.18 -14.30
CA MET A 166 -11.75 20.91 -15.72
C MET A 166 -10.25 20.81 -16.04
N GLN A 167 -9.43 21.71 -15.48
CA GLN A 167 -7.99 21.70 -15.71
C GLN A 167 -7.30 20.48 -15.08
N ILE A 168 -7.76 20.02 -13.91
CA ILE A 168 -7.23 18.81 -13.25
C ILE A 168 -7.34 17.57 -14.17
N GLN A 169 -8.36 17.48 -15.02
CA GLN A 169 -8.51 16.36 -15.96
C GLN A 169 -7.37 16.29 -16.99
N THR A 170 -6.65 17.40 -17.21
CA THR A 170 -5.48 17.46 -18.10
C THR A 170 -4.24 16.77 -17.53
N ILE A 171 -4.21 16.52 -16.21
CA ILE A 171 -3.10 15.80 -15.57
C ILE A 171 -3.00 14.40 -16.16
N ILE A 172 -4.07 13.59 -16.01
CA ILE A 172 -4.10 12.23 -16.55
C ILE A 172 -4.06 12.26 -18.07
N SER A 173 -4.89 13.09 -18.70
CA SER A 173 -5.02 13.02 -20.15
C SER A 173 -3.79 13.52 -20.91
N ARG A 174 -3.03 14.50 -20.41
CA ARG A 174 -1.93 15.18 -21.15
C ARG A 174 -0.56 15.13 -20.46
N SER A 175 -0.49 14.81 -19.16
CA SER A 175 0.80 14.78 -18.43
C SER A 175 1.31 13.37 -18.18
N ILE A 176 0.43 12.37 -18.08
CA ILE A 176 0.79 10.97 -17.82
C ILE A 176 0.93 10.20 -19.14
N ASP A 177 1.92 9.30 -19.19
CA ASP A 177 2.13 8.39 -20.33
C ASP A 177 0.87 7.54 -20.55
N PRO A 178 0.27 7.52 -21.74
CA PRO A 178 -0.95 6.78 -22.02
C PRO A 178 -0.82 5.25 -21.88
N ILE A 179 0.40 4.69 -21.84
CA ILE A 179 0.65 3.26 -21.57
C ILE A 179 0.57 2.98 -20.06
N GLN A 180 0.75 4.01 -19.24
CA GLN A 180 0.68 3.92 -17.79
C GLN A 180 -0.74 4.19 -17.29
N SER A 181 -1.05 3.78 -16.06
CA SER A 181 -2.37 3.99 -15.46
C SER A 181 -2.28 4.89 -14.23
N GLY A 182 -3.03 5.99 -14.25
CA GLY A 182 -3.23 6.91 -13.13
C GLY A 182 -4.66 7.44 -13.11
N VAL A 183 -5.17 7.72 -11.92
CA VAL A 183 -6.54 8.22 -11.71
C VAL A 183 -6.49 9.44 -10.81
N VAL A 184 -7.26 10.47 -11.14
CA VAL A 184 -7.58 11.56 -10.23
C VAL A 184 -9.10 11.67 -10.16
N THR A 185 -9.67 11.42 -8.99
CA THR A 185 -11.12 11.48 -8.76
C THR A 185 -11.41 12.58 -7.75
N LEU A 186 -12.25 13.56 -8.13
CA LEU A 186 -12.76 14.58 -7.21
C LEU A 186 -14.13 14.13 -6.72
N GLY A 187 -14.16 13.51 -5.54
CA GLY A 187 -15.34 12.81 -5.02
C GLY A 187 -16.38 13.73 -4.39
N LYS A 188 -15.99 14.94 -3.97
CA LYS A 188 -16.88 15.87 -3.27
C LYS A 188 -16.46 17.31 -3.50
N VAL A 189 -17.45 18.16 -3.73
CA VAL A 189 -17.30 19.60 -3.90
C VAL A 189 -18.37 20.31 -3.07
N LYS A 190 -17.98 21.32 -2.30
CA LYS A 190 -18.89 22.20 -1.56
C LYS A 190 -18.51 23.65 -1.83
N ALA A 191 -19.48 24.49 -2.21
CA ALA A 191 -19.28 25.92 -2.44
C ALA A 191 -20.58 26.70 -2.25
N GLY A 192 -20.48 27.89 -1.63
CA GLY A 192 -21.61 28.80 -1.44
C GLY A 192 -22.61 28.37 -0.36
N THR A 193 -23.60 29.24 -0.11
CA THR A 193 -24.61 29.06 0.93
C THR A 193 -26.04 29.30 0.43
N ILE A 194 -26.24 30.31 -0.41
CA ILE A 194 -27.54 30.69 -0.97
C ILE A 194 -27.41 31.31 -2.36
N ARG A 195 -28.42 31.14 -3.21
CA ARG A 195 -28.44 31.49 -4.65
C ARG A 195 -28.10 32.94 -5.05
N ASN A 196 -28.25 33.92 -4.15
CA ASN A 196 -28.05 35.35 -4.45
C ASN A 196 -26.78 35.94 -3.79
N VAL A 197 -25.91 35.08 -3.27
CA VAL A 197 -24.63 35.45 -2.67
C VAL A 197 -23.51 34.72 -3.42
N ILE A 198 -22.52 35.48 -3.88
CA ILE A 198 -21.31 34.93 -4.49
C ILE A 198 -20.53 34.19 -3.40
N ALA A 199 -20.12 32.96 -3.70
CA ALA A 199 -19.38 32.13 -2.76
C ALA A 199 -17.98 32.69 -2.52
N GLY A 200 -17.62 32.89 -1.25
CA GLY A 200 -16.26 33.28 -0.85
C GLY A 200 -15.36 32.10 -0.49
N HIS A 201 -15.90 30.88 -0.39
CA HIS A 201 -15.13 29.69 -0.07
C HIS A 201 -15.69 28.48 -0.84
N ALA A 202 -14.79 27.58 -1.24
CA ALA A 202 -15.12 26.26 -1.74
C ALA A 202 -14.11 25.23 -1.24
N ARG A 203 -14.56 23.98 -1.05
CA ARG A 203 -13.71 22.84 -0.71
C ARG A 203 -13.93 21.71 -1.72
N ILE A 204 -12.84 21.12 -2.18
CA ILE A 204 -12.81 19.91 -2.98
C ILE A 204 -12.11 18.81 -2.18
N GLU A 205 -12.71 17.62 -2.15
CA GLU A 205 -12.10 16.41 -1.59
C GLU A 205 -12.06 15.34 -2.70
N GLY A 206 -10.94 14.64 -2.80
CA GLY A 206 -10.68 13.68 -3.87
C GLY A 206 -9.57 12.71 -3.54
N THR A 207 -9.18 11.93 -4.53
CA THR A 207 -8.14 10.92 -4.40
C THR A 207 -7.39 10.70 -5.71
N ILE A 208 -6.11 10.36 -5.57
CA ILE A 208 -5.21 9.95 -6.65
C ILE A 208 -4.96 8.44 -6.51
N ARG A 209 -4.85 7.76 -7.65
CA ARG A 209 -4.25 6.42 -7.76
C ARG A 209 -3.13 6.47 -8.78
N GLY A 210 -2.01 5.83 -8.48
CA GLY A 210 -0.91 5.67 -9.43
C GLY A 210 -0.21 4.33 -9.25
N LEU A 211 0.18 3.70 -10.36
CA LEU A 211 0.90 2.43 -10.29
C LEU A 211 2.38 2.59 -9.89
N THR A 212 2.96 3.78 -10.04
CA THR A 212 4.36 4.01 -9.67
C THR A 212 4.51 5.31 -8.89
N GLN A 213 5.49 5.36 -8.00
CA GLN A 213 5.78 6.50 -7.17
C GLN A 213 6.19 7.69 -8.03
N LYS A 214 6.95 7.44 -9.10
CA LYS A 214 7.29 8.46 -10.10
C LYS A 214 6.04 9.12 -10.67
N MET A 215 5.00 8.33 -10.96
CA MET A 215 3.75 8.86 -11.49
C MET A 215 2.99 9.67 -10.45
N ILE A 216 2.87 9.18 -9.22
CA ILE A 216 2.20 9.93 -8.14
C ILE A 216 2.88 11.28 -7.92
N VAL A 217 4.21 11.31 -7.82
CA VAL A 217 4.99 12.56 -7.69
C VAL A 217 4.73 13.51 -8.86
N GLN A 218 4.60 12.97 -10.08
CA GLN A 218 4.27 13.78 -11.25
C GLN A 218 2.84 14.33 -11.18
N ILE A 219 1.85 13.53 -10.78
CA ILE A 219 0.46 13.97 -10.59
C ILE A 219 0.39 15.05 -9.51
N ASP A 220 1.03 14.85 -8.37
CA ASP A 220 1.11 15.79 -7.25
C ASP A 220 1.67 17.14 -7.70
N GLN A 221 2.79 17.13 -8.42
CA GLN A 221 3.41 18.35 -8.93
C GLN A 221 2.50 19.08 -9.93
N ARG A 222 1.86 18.36 -10.86
CA ARG A 222 0.95 18.97 -11.84
C ARG A 222 -0.31 19.53 -11.19
N LEU A 223 -0.82 18.86 -10.16
CA LEU A 223 -1.96 19.36 -9.38
C LEU A 223 -1.60 20.65 -8.66
N LYS A 224 -0.41 20.73 -8.07
CA LYS A 224 0.13 21.95 -7.45
C LYS A 224 0.24 23.09 -8.47
N ASP A 225 0.85 22.84 -9.63
CA ASP A 225 1.02 23.85 -10.69
C ASP A 225 -0.35 24.43 -11.14
N ILE A 226 -1.36 23.57 -11.31
CA ILE A 226 -2.70 23.98 -11.72
C ILE A 226 -3.39 24.80 -10.60
N CYS A 227 -3.27 24.38 -9.35
CA CYS A 227 -3.82 25.13 -8.21
C CYS A 227 -3.24 26.54 -8.14
N GLU A 228 -1.91 26.68 -8.27
CA GLU A 228 -1.22 27.97 -8.30
C GLU A 228 -1.65 28.83 -9.52
N GLY A 229 -1.87 28.20 -10.67
CA GLY A 229 -2.40 28.89 -11.86
C GLY A 229 -3.82 29.43 -11.66
N ILE A 230 -4.70 28.63 -11.06
CA ILE A 230 -6.07 29.05 -10.72
C ILE A 230 -6.06 30.21 -9.72
N ALA A 231 -5.26 30.10 -8.66
CA ALA A 231 -5.10 31.17 -7.68
C ALA A 231 -4.76 32.51 -8.32
N ARG A 232 -3.76 32.53 -9.22
CA ARG A 232 -3.32 33.73 -9.93
C ARG A 232 -4.36 34.26 -10.93
N SER A 233 -4.97 33.38 -11.71
CA SER A 233 -5.90 33.77 -12.78
C SER A 233 -7.24 34.33 -12.26
N TYR A 234 -7.68 33.88 -11.09
CA TYR A 234 -8.92 34.33 -10.45
C TYR A 234 -8.68 35.29 -9.27
N ASN A 235 -7.42 35.66 -9.00
CA ASN A 235 -7.01 36.54 -7.90
C ASN A 235 -7.56 36.09 -6.54
N LEU A 236 -7.33 34.84 -6.18
CA LEU A 236 -7.80 34.20 -4.94
C LEU A 236 -6.75 33.24 -4.39
N ASP A 237 -6.98 32.69 -3.20
CA ASP A 237 -6.09 31.70 -2.58
C ASP A 237 -6.57 30.28 -2.86
N VAL A 238 -5.66 29.40 -3.26
CA VAL A 238 -5.90 27.96 -3.40
C VAL A 238 -4.88 27.21 -2.57
N GLU A 239 -5.33 26.55 -1.50
CA GLU A 239 -4.51 25.72 -0.65
C GLU A 239 -4.71 24.25 -1.03
N LEU A 240 -3.64 23.62 -1.52
CA LEU A 240 -3.61 22.19 -1.81
C LEU A 240 -2.96 21.45 -0.63
N GLN A 241 -3.73 20.57 -0.02
CA GLN A 241 -3.29 19.61 0.98
C GLN A 241 -3.30 18.21 0.35
N LEU A 242 -2.11 17.67 0.17
CA LEU A 242 -1.94 16.28 -0.23
C LEU A 242 -1.66 15.47 1.02
N ASN A 243 -2.62 14.62 1.39
CA ASN A 243 -2.38 13.66 2.44
C ASN A 243 -1.77 12.42 1.80
N GLN A 244 -0.43 12.35 1.81
CA GLN A 244 0.33 11.12 1.55
C GLN A 244 0.28 10.15 2.74
N GLY A 245 -0.82 10.16 3.51
CA GLY A 245 -1.22 9.03 4.35
C GLY A 245 -1.66 7.82 3.52
N GLY A 246 -1.77 7.97 2.19
CA GLY A 246 -1.95 6.85 1.28
C GLY A 246 -0.66 6.06 1.03
N TYR A 247 -0.84 4.77 0.83
CA TYR A 247 0.20 3.79 0.58
C TYR A 247 1.06 4.19 -0.62
N TRP A 248 2.39 4.08 -0.51
CA TRP A 248 3.25 4.09 -1.69
C TRP A 248 2.98 2.82 -2.52
N PRO A 249 3.09 2.86 -3.86
CA PRO A 249 2.89 1.67 -4.65
C PRO A 249 3.90 0.59 -4.27
N VAL A 250 3.45 -0.66 -4.23
CA VAL A 250 4.32 -1.82 -4.02
C VAL A 250 5.00 -2.14 -5.34
N GLU A 251 6.09 -1.43 -5.61
CA GLU A 251 6.93 -1.62 -6.79
C GLU A 251 8.00 -2.67 -6.51
N ASN A 252 7.82 -3.89 -7.03
CA ASN A 252 8.79 -4.95 -6.81
C ASN A 252 10.09 -4.68 -7.57
N ASN A 253 11.23 -4.98 -6.94
CA ASN A 253 12.53 -4.84 -7.56
C ASN A 253 12.64 -5.76 -8.79
N PRO A 254 12.99 -5.25 -10.00
CA PRO A 254 12.95 -6.04 -11.22
C PRO A 254 13.85 -7.29 -11.21
N GLU A 255 15.07 -7.18 -10.67
CA GLU A 255 16.02 -8.30 -10.68
C GLU A 255 15.60 -9.38 -9.67
N LEU A 256 15.27 -8.99 -8.44
CA LEU A 256 14.80 -9.92 -7.42
C LEU A 256 13.48 -10.60 -7.82
N THR A 257 12.59 -9.87 -8.48
CA THR A 257 11.30 -10.39 -8.95
C THR A 257 11.50 -11.40 -10.06
N LYS A 258 12.42 -11.14 -10.99
CA LYS A 258 12.76 -12.10 -12.05
C LYS A 258 13.29 -13.40 -11.46
N GLN A 259 14.15 -13.32 -10.43
CA GLN A 259 14.67 -14.50 -9.73
C GLN A 259 13.57 -15.25 -8.98
N PHE A 260 12.72 -14.53 -8.25
CA PHE A 260 11.56 -15.09 -7.54
C PHE A 260 10.60 -15.81 -8.49
N ILE A 261 10.15 -15.14 -9.55
CA ILE A 261 9.26 -15.71 -10.56
C ILE A 261 9.91 -16.92 -11.24
N SER A 262 11.20 -16.84 -11.58
CA SER A 262 11.92 -17.95 -12.19
C SER A 262 11.98 -19.17 -11.27
N TYR A 263 12.22 -18.98 -9.97
CA TYR A 263 12.20 -20.06 -8.99
C TYR A 263 10.79 -20.68 -8.90
N MET A 264 9.77 -19.85 -8.71
CA MET A 264 8.39 -20.32 -8.54
C MET A 264 7.86 -21.05 -9.78
N LYS A 265 8.17 -20.58 -11.00
CA LYS A 265 7.77 -21.25 -12.26
C LYS A 265 8.50 -22.58 -12.49
N ASN A 266 9.73 -22.73 -12.01
CA ASN A 266 10.54 -23.93 -12.24
C ASN A 266 10.40 -24.98 -11.13
N ASN A 267 9.77 -24.65 -10.00
CA ASN A 267 9.52 -25.59 -8.92
C ASN A 267 8.17 -26.31 -9.17
N PRO A 268 8.15 -27.62 -9.48
CA PRO A 268 6.92 -28.34 -9.79
C PRO A 268 5.97 -28.50 -8.59
N GLN A 269 6.43 -28.19 -7.37
CA GLN A 269 5.59 -28.20 -6.16
C GLN A 269 4.87 -26.86 -5.93
N VAL A 270 5.18 -25.83 -6.72
CA VAL A 270 4.58 -24.49 -6.60
C VAL A 270 3.59 -24.27 -7.74
N ASN A 271 2.35 -23.94 -7.38
CA ASN A 271 1.36 -23.46 -8.35
C ASN A 271 1.55 -21.95 -8.57
N TYR A 272 2.38 -21.58 -9.54
CA TYR A 272 2.61 -20.18 -9.88
C TYR A 272 1.50 -19.60 -10.77
N VAL A 273 0.99 -18.42 -10.40
CA VAL A 273 0.01 -17.66 -11.19
C VAL A 273 0.56 -16.27 -11.49
N GLU A 274 0.49 -15.84 -12.76
CA GLU A 274 0.81 -14.45 -13.11
C GLU A 274 -0.40 -13.56 -12.84
N THR A 275 -0.24 -12.50 -12.06
CA THR A 275 -1.36 -11.68 -11.59
C THR A 275 -1.39 -10.29 -12.25
N ALA A 276 -2.59 -9.73 -12.36
CA ALA A 276 -2.77 -8.31 -12.67
C ALA A 276 -2.33 -7.43 -11.48
N PRO A 277 -2.05 -6.13 -11.67
CA PRO A 277 -1.83 -5.23 -10.55
C PRO A 277 -3.16 -5.00 -9.81
N ALA A 278 -3.11 -4.90 -8.50
CA ALA A 278 -4.25 -4.53 -7.67
C ALA A 278 -4.27 -3.02 -7.43
N MET A 279 -5.47 -2.43 -7.40
CA MET A 279 -5.67 -0.99 -7.14
C MET A 279 -5.82 -0.66 -5.65
N THR A 280 -5.73 -1.67 -4.79
CA THR A 280 -5.64 -1.53 -3.34
C THR A 280 -4.25 -1.01 -2.97
N GLY A 281 -4.16 -0.35 -1.81
CA GLY A 281 -2.90 0.09 -1.25
C GLY A 281 -2.40 -0.88 -0.18
N GLU A 282 -1.10 -0.82 0.10
CA GLU A 282 -0.39 -1.67 1.05
C GLU A 282 0.88 -0.94 1.52
N ASP A 283 1.14 -0.84 2.83
CA ASP A 283 2.23 0.00 3.36
C ASP A 283 3.61 -0.59 3.20
N PHE A 284 3.71 -1.86 2.83
CA PHE A 284 4.98 -2.47 2.45
C PHE A 284 5.64 -1.72 1.28
N GLY A 285 4.88 -0.96 0.48
CA GLY A 285 5.41 -0.06 -0.55
C GLY A 285 6.36 1.01 -0.01
N PHE A 286 6.15 1.50 1.23
CA PHE A 286 7.08 2.43 1.89
C PHE A 286 8.43 1.75 2.17
N LEU A 287 8.41 0.47 2.55
CA LEU A 287 9.62 -0.30 2.80
C LEU A 287 10.33 -0.66 1.50
N LEU A 288 9.60 -1.09 0.46
CA LEU A 288 10.18 -1.43 -0.84
C LEU A 288 10.81 -0.24 -1.57
N ALA A 289 10.36 0.98 -1.31
CA ALA A 289 11.02 2.17 -1.83
C ALA A 289 12.34 2.51 -1.13
N LYS A 290 12.68 1.81 -0.04
CA LYS A 290 13.93 1.97 0.72
C LYS A 290 14.84 0.75 0.61
N PHE A 291 14.26 -0.44 0.53
CA PHE A 291 14.95 -1.72 0.44
C PHE A 291 14.49 -2.45 -0.82
N PRO A 292 15.39 -2.95 -1.67
CA PRO A 292 14.97 -3.74 -2.82
C PRO A 292 14.24 -4.99 -2.32
N GLY A 293 13.13 -5.36 -2.95
CA GLY A 293 12.34 -6.47 -2.43
C GLY A 293 11.21 -6.91 -3.34
N VAL A 294 10.47 -7.91 -2.88
CA VAL A 294 9.36 -8.52 -3.63
C VAL A 294 8.22 -8.82 -2.67
N MET A 295 7.07 -8.23 -2.95
CA MET A 295 5.80 -8.70 -2.44
C MET A 295 5.12 -9.62 -3.44
N PHE A 296 4.36 -10.59 -2.95
CA PHE A 296 3.62 -11.55 -3.78
C PHE A 296 2.33 -11.97 -3.09
N TRP A 297 1.43 -12.56 -3.85
CA TRP A 297 0.18 -13.13 -3.36
C TRP A 297 0.36 -14.57 -2.89
N LEU A 298 -0.25 -14.93 -1.78
CA LEU A 298 -0.58 -16.30 -1.40
C LEU A 298 -2.07 -16.52 -1.66
N GLY A 299 -2.42 -17.47 -2.51
CA GLY A 299 -3.82 -17.83 -2.75
C GLY A 299 -4.42 -18.53 -1.55
N VAL A 300 -5.60 -18.09 -1.11
CA VAL A 300 -6.31 -18.68 0.04
C VAL A 300 -7.69 -19.21 -0.28
N GLU A 301 -8.13 -19.17 -1.54
CA GLU A 301 -9.37 -19.77 -2.04
C GLU A 301 -10.60 -19.58 -1.12
N ASP A 302 -11.18 -18.39 -1.20
CA ASP A 302 -12.42 -18.04 -0.50
C ASP A 302 -13.41 -17.34 -1.44
N ASN A 303 -14.70 -17.44 -1.15
CA ASN A 303 -15.76 -16.72 -1.85
C ASN A 303 -16.01 -15.31 -1.30
N SER A 304 -15.41 -14.99 -0.16
CA SER A 304 -15.46 -13.69 0.50
C SER A 304 -14.28 -12.83 0.06
N GLU A 305 -14.55 -11.55 -0.09
CA GLU A 305 -13.51 -10.55 -0.32
C GLU A 305 -12.73 -10.26 0.97
N LEU A 306 -11.51 -9.73 0.82
CA LEU A 306 -10.79 -9.09 1.92
C LEU A 306 -11.68 -8.02 2.58
N HIS A 307 -11.51 -7.85 3.88
CA HIS A 307 -12.28 -6.98 4.80
C HIS A 307 -13.73 -7.43 5.05
N SER A 308 -14.19 -8.55 4.45
CA SER A 308 -15.50 -9.12 4.74
C SER A 308 -15.56 -9.75 6.14
N ALA A 309 -16.69 -9.58 6.83
CA ALA A 309 -16.99 -10.28 8.09
C ALA A 309 -17.10 -11.81 7.96
N THR A 310 -17.08 -12.34 6.74
CA THR A 310 -17.21 -13.77 6.42
C THR A 310 -15.96 -14.38 5.81
N LEU A 311 -14.83 -13.66 5.76
CA LEU A 311 -13.57 -14.20 5.25
C LEU A 311 -13.13 -15.42 6.08
N THR A 312 -12.83 -16.52 5.39
CA THR A 312 -12.46 -17.84 5.94
C THR A 312 -11.34 -18.49 5.12
N PRO A 313 -10.10 -17.95 5.16
CA PRO A 313 -9.00 -18.42 4.32
C PRO A 313 -8.81 -19.94 4.42
N ASN A 314 -8.63 -20.62 3.28
CA ASN A 314 -8.41 -22.06 3.26
C ASN A 314 -7.04 -22.39 3.87
N GLU A 315 -7.03 -22.96 5.07
CA GLU A 315 -5.83 -23.28 5.86
C GLU A 315 -4.82 -24.18 5.11
N SER A 316 -5.24 -24.91 4.07
CA SER A 316 -4.30 -25.69 3.24
C SER A 316 -3.28 -24.82 2.49
N SER A 317 -3.55 -23.51 2.37
CA SER A 317 -2.64 -22.51 1.82
C SER A 317 -1.39 -22.32 2.70
N ILE A 318 -1.50 -22.43 4.03
CA ILE A 318 -0.44 -22.11 4.99
C ILE A 318 0.81 -22.96 4.73
N MET A 319 0.65 -24.29 4.74
CA MET A 319 1.79 -25.19 4.54
C MET A 319 2.38 -25.08 3.13
N ARG A 320 1.55 -24.83 2.11
CA ARG A 320 2.02 -24.59 0.74
C ARG A 320 2.83 -23.30 0.64
N GLY A 321 2.39 -22.24 1.30
CA GLY A 321 3.11 -20.98 1.42
C GLY A 321 4.46 -21.16 2.11
N ILE A 322 4.48 -21.81 3.29
CA ILE A 322 5.72 -22.13 4.02
C ILE A 322 6.70 -22.88 3.13
N GLU A 323 6.26 -23.96 2.46
CA GLU A 323 7.15 -24.79 1.63
C GLU A 323 7.71 -24.03 0.42
N ALA A 324 6.86 -23.26 -0.29
CA ALA A 324 7.28 -22.46 -1.44
C ALA A 324 8.32 -21.42 -1.05
N ILE A 325 8.08 -20.69 0.04
CA ILE A 325 8.93 -19.57 0.47
C ILE A 325 10.21 -20.08 1.12
N LYS A 326 10.13 -21.12 1.96
CA LYS A 326 11.32 -21.80 2.51
C LYS A 326 12.24 -22.25 1.38
N GLY A 327 11.69 -22.90 0.37
CA GLY A 327 12.45 -23.35 -0.79
C GLY A 327 13.09 -22.18 -1.55
N PHE A 328 12.37 -21.08 -1.73
CA PHE A 328 12.90 -19.87 -2.36
C PHE A 328 14.03 -19.25 -1.54
N LEU A 329 13.88 -19.10 -0.23
CA LEU A 329 14.90 -18.54 0.65
C LEU A 329 16.18 -19.38 0.63
N ILE A 330 16.07 -20.72 0.65
CA ILE A 330 17.22 -21.62 0.49
C ILE A 330 17.91 -21.39 -0.86
N TYR A 331 17.15 -21.41 -1.95
CA TYR A 331 17.68 -21.13 -3.30
C TYR A 331 18.37 -19.76 -3.38
N ARG A 332 17.77 -18.74 -2.76
CA ARG A 332 18.24 -17.37 -2.81
C ARG A 332 19.59 -17.20 -2.12
N MET A 333 19.79 -17.90 -1.00
CA MET A 333 21.06 -17.89 -0.26
C MET A 333 22.20 -18.63 -0.98
N GLU A 334 21.88 -19.51 -1.94
CA GLU A 334 22.88 -20.23 -2.75
C GLU A 334 23.39 -19.42 -3.97
N LYS A 335 22.79 -18.26 -4.25
CA LYS A 335 23.07 -17.40 -5.41
C LYS A 335 23.89 -16.15 -5.06
#